data_AF-A0A2H3BMP4-F1
#
_entry.id   AF-A0A2H3BMP4-F1
#
_cell.length_a   1.000
_cell.length_b   1.000
_cell.length_c   1.000
_cell.angle_alpha   90.00
_cell.angle_beta   90.00
_cell.angle_gamma   90.00
#
_symmetry.space_group_name_H-M   'P 1'
#
loop_
_entity.id
_entity.type
_entity.pdbx_description
1 polymer ?
#
loop_
_entity_poly.entity_id
_entity_poly.type
_entity_poly.pdbx_seq_one_letter_code
_entity_poly.pdbx_strand_id
1 'polypeptide(L)'
;MAAPPIPPPPKNKSGRLSDGTYVIVSVEHKTVIDQELGDLKYVSGYTPINNQKNQQWEVTAFGAGYVIRSKFDGAYLTVDSAIADNVSIVTSPYPVAWDLQAQDEENLIFQIRWPNSKFGYDLDRNTPGTRIRLKTHSGRPQLWQFKNTAAKGDQGTGTGTGIGTGTGTGTTVPPKKPDCPPETKEPTGTGTGTGTGTGTGTATPKPPVVPPPDKKSSRLPTRRQILTALQQRKNLPN
;
A
#
# COMPACT_ATOMS: atom_id res chain seq x y z
N MET A 1 26.61 26.77 31.67
CA MET A 1 25.53 27.08 30.70
C MET A 1 25.38 25.85 29.82
N ALA A 2 24.24 25.17 29.85
CA ALA A 2 24.00 23.97 29.06
C ALA A 2 23.55 24.36 27.64
N ALA A 3 24.00 23.63 26.63
CA ALA A 3 23.62 23.85 25.23
C ALA A 3 22.10 23.68 25.04
N PRO A 4 21.46 24.46 24.14
CA PRO A 4 20.04 24.29 23.86
C PRO A 4 19.78 22.88 23.26
N PRO A 5 18.65 22.25 23.60
CA PRO A 5 18.29 20.95 23.05
C PRO A 5 18.14 21.05 21.53
N ILE A 6 18.70 20.06 20.83
CA ILE A 6 18.60 19.91 19.38
C ILE A 6 17.11 19.90 19.01
N PRO A 7 16.65 20.76 18.08
CA PRO A 7 15.26 20.77 17.67
C PRO A 7 14.90 19.41 17.03
N PRO A 8 13.72 18.86 17.34
CA PRO A 8 13.29 17.59 16.76
C PRO A 8 13.23 17.70 15.22
N PRO A 9 13.52 16.61 14.50
CA PRO A 9 13.47 16.59 13.04
C PRO A 9 12.07 17.02 12.53
N PRO A 10 12.00 17.64 11.35
CA PRO A 10 10.74 18.16 10.81
C PRO A 10 9.73 17.03 10.59
N LYS A 11 8.58 17.13 11.28
CA LYS A 11 7.47 16.19 11.17
C LYS A 11 6.89 16.21 9.75
N ASN A 12 6.87 15.05 9.11
CA ASN A 12 5.95 14.76 8.01
C ASN A 12 4.53 15.12 8.47
N LYS A 13 3.88 16.08 7.80
CA LYS A 13 2.57 16.63 8.20
C LYS A 13 1.38 15.70 7.90
N SER A 14 1.49 14.37 7.98
CA SER A 14 0.29 13.53 7.89
C SER A 14 0.28 12.22 8.66
N GLY A 15 1.37 11.76 9.28
CA GLY A 15 1.37 10.44 9.97
C GLY A 15 0.87 9.27 9.11
N ARG A 16 0.85 9.48 7.79
CA ARG A 16 0.22 8.61 6.81
C ARG A 16 1.31 7.81 6.11
N LEU A 17 1.18 6.49 6.10
CA LEU A 17 2.07 5.61 5.37
C LEU A 17 1.87 5.85 3.86
N SER A 18 2.95 5.97 3.10
CA SER A 18 2.88 6.05 1.64
C SER A 18 2.45 4.72 1.05
N ASP A 19 1.85 4.74 -0.14
CA ASP A 19 1.60 3.51 -0.89
C ASP A 19 2.94 2.88 -1.31
N GLY A 20 3.05 1.54 -1.26
CA GLY A 20 4.29 0.87 -1.60
C GLY A 20 4.33 -0.61 -1.24
N THR A 21 5.47 -1.25 -1.51
CA THR A 21 5.74 -2.63 -1.08
C THR A 21 6.64 -2.62 0.15
N TYR A 22 6.20 -3.34 1.18
CA TYR A 22 6.83 -3.36 2.49
C TYR A 22 7.11 -4.79 2.95
N VAL A 23 8.18 -4.93 3.71
CA VAL A 23 8.35 -6.02 4.65
C VAL A 23 7.93 -5.49 6.02
N ILE A 24 6.98 -6.18 6.66
CA ILE A 24 6.39 -5.74 7.92
C ILE A 24 7.06 -6.54 9.05
N VAL A 25 7.84 -5.86 9.89
CA VAL A 25 8.72 -6.46 10.91
C VAL A 25 8.12 -6.25 12.30
N SER A 26 8.00 -7.32 13.09
CA SER A 26 7.69 -7.21 14.52
C SER A 26 8.79 -6.46 15.25
N VAL A 27 8.45 -5.37 15.92
CA VAL A 27 9.40 -4.57 16.71
C VAL A 27 9.92 -5.38 17.90
N GLU A 28 9.06 -6.18 18.54
CA GLU A 28 9.42 -7.00 19.70
C GLU A 28 10.29 -8.20 19.29
N HIS A 29 9.81 -9.00 18.33
CA HIS A 29 10.39 -10.33 18.07
C HIS A 29 11.39 -10.35 16.91
N LYS A 30 11.53 -9.25 16.16
CA LYS A 30 12.43 -9.15 14.99
C LYS A 30 12.16 -10.19 13.90
N THR A 31 10.93 -10.71 13.86
CA THR A 31 10.38 -11.57 12.80
C THR A 31 9.58 -10.73 11.81
N VAL A 32 9.24 -11.29 10.65
CA VAL A 32 8.37 -10.64 9.66
C VAL A 32 7.02 -11.31 9.55
N ILE A 33 6.01 -10.58 9.07
CA ILE A 33 4.75 -11.14 8.60
C ILE A 33 5.06 -11.96 7.34
N ASP A 34 4.97 -13.29 7.45
CA ASP A 34 5.24 -14.27 6.41
C ASP A 34 3.98 -15.08 6.12
N GLN A 35 3.56 -15.13 4.86
CA GLN A 35 2.49 -16.00 4.40
C GLN A 35 2.97 -17.45 4.33
N GLU A 36 2.28 -18.33 5.06
CA GLU A 36 2.67 -19.72 5.21
C GLU A 36 2.58 -20.46 3.87
N LEU A 37 3.71 -20.91 3.33
CA LEU A 37 3.75 -21.64 2.05
C LEU A 37 3.10 -23.03 2.09
N GLY A 38 2.94 -23.62 3.28
CA GLY A 38 2.27 -24.91 3.47
C GLY A 38 0.74 -24.79 3.55
N ASP A 39 0.25 -23.65 4.02
CA ASP A 39 -1.16 -23.31 4.10
C ASP A 39 -1.32 -21.81 3.81
N LEU A 40 -1.56 -21.48 2.54
CA LEU A 40 -1.55 -20.10 2.04
C LEU A 40 -2.58 -19.19 2.73
N LYS A 41 -3.51 -19.76 3.49
CA LYS A 41 -4.48 -19.02 4.29
C LYS A 41 -3.83 -18.27 5.44
N TYR A 42 -2.82 -18.84 6.10
CA TYR A 42 -2.33 -18.29 7.36
C TYR A 42 -1.08 -17.42 7.19
N VAL A 43 -0.89 -16.51 8.14
CA VAL A 43 0.34 -15.72 8.28
C VAL A 43 0.94 -15.91 9.66
N SER A 44 2.27 -15.86 9.70
CA SER A 44 3.04 -16.11 10.92
C SER A 44 4.22 -15.15 11.03
N GLY A 45 4.73 -15.00 12.26
CA GLY A 45 6.04 -14.43 12.49
C GLY A 45 7.12 -15.40 12.06
N TYR A 46 7.97 -14.99 11.12
CA TYR A 46 9.04 -15.84 10.61
C TYR A 46 10.41 -15.15 10.50
N THR A 47 11.45 -15.97 10.61
CA THR A 47 12.85 -15.68 10.27
C THR A 47 13.41 -16.89 9.50
N PRO A 48 14.32 -16.71 8.53
CA PRO A 48 15.02 -15.46 8.19
C PRO A 48 14.18 -14.44 7.41
N ILE A 49 14.55 -13.16 7.53
CA ILE A 49 14.04 -12.07 6.69
C ILE A 49 14.83 -12.08 5.38
N ASN A 50 14.20 -12.50 4.30
CA ASN A 50 14.89 -12.74 3.02
C ASN A 50 14.23 -12.03 1.83
N ASN A 51 13.25 -11.17 2.10
CA ASN A 51 12.48 -10.43 1.09
C ASN A 51 11.89 -11.34 -0.01
N GLN A 52 11.58 -12.60 0.29
CA GLN A 52 10.81 -13.43 -0.63
C GLN A 52 9.38 -12.89 -0.78
N LYS A 53 8.71 -13.23 -1.87
CA LYS A 53 7.38 -12.69 -2.19
C LYS A 53 6.32 -12.96 -1.11
N ASN A 54 6.43 -14.06 -0.37
CA ASN A 54 5.54 -14.39 0.76
C ASN A 54 5.84 -13.55 2.03
N GLN A 55 6.89 -12.74 2.03
CA GLN A 55 7.23 -11.78 3.10
C GLN A 55 7.02 -10.32 2.66
N GLN A 56 6.54 -10.10 1.42
CA GLN A 56 6.32 -8.78 0.85
C GLN A 56 4.82 -8.48 0.74
N TRP A 57 4.47 -7.27 1.18
CA TRP A 57 3.09 -6.80 1.26
C TRP A 57 2.97 -5.46 0.55
N GLU A 58 2.06 -5.40 -0.42
CA GLU A 58 1.64 -4.15 -1.05
C GLU A 58 0.62 -3.46 -0.15
N VAL A 59 0.97 -2.29 0.34
CA VAL A 59 0.13 -1.47 1.20
C VAL A 59 -0.35 -0.28 0.40
N THR A 60 -1.67 -0.09 0.35
CA THR A 60 -2.30 0.96 -0.45
C THR A 60 -3.42 1.60 0.34
N ALA A 61 -3.51 2.92 0.28
CA ALA A 61 -4.62 3.68 0.82
C ALA A 61 -5.97 3.18 0.27
N PHE A 62 -6.92 2.95 1.18
CA PHE A 62 -8.26 2.46 0.85
C PHE A 62 -9.29 3.16 1.75
N GLY A 63 -9.88 4.23 1.22
CA GLY A 63 -10.75 5.11 2.00
C GLY A 63 -10.01 5.75 3.17
N ALA A 64 -10.53 5.56 4.38
CA ALA A 64 -9.93 6.06 5.62
C ALA A 64 -8.80 5.17 6.18
N GLY A 65 -8.60 3.97 5.62
CA GLY A 65 -7.59 3.01 6.07
C GLY A 65 -6.69 2.54 4.93
N TYR A 66 -6.16 1.32 5.08
CA TYR A 66 -5.27 0.69 4.11
C TYR A 66 -5.68 -0.75 3.85
N VAL A 67 -5.49 -1.19 2.61
CA VAL A 67 -5.47 -2.62 2.29
C VAL A 67 -4.04 -3.11 2.29
N ILE A 68 -3.83 -4.36 2.72
CA ILE A 68 -2.51 -5.00 2.76
C ILE A 68 -2.61 -6.28 1.93
N ARG A 69 -1.92 -6.31 0.78
CA ARG A 69 -2.03 -7.37 -0.23
C ARG A 69 -0.72 -8.14 -0.37
N SER A 70 -0.79 -9.46 -0.35
CA SER A 70 0.37 -10.33 -0.55
C SER A 70 0.95 -10.16 -1.97
N LYS A 71 2.27 -10.01 -2.08
CA LYS A 71 2.96 -10.08 -3.39
C LYS A 71 3.10 -11.52 -3.90
N PHE A 72 2.79 -12.53 -3.09
CA PHE A 72 2.89 -13.94 -3.47
C PHE A 72 1.74 -14.37 -4.38
N ASP A 73 0.50 -14.15 -3.95
CA ASP A 73 -0.72 -14.60 -4.63
C ASP A 73 -1.76 -13.49 -4.87
N GLY A 74 -1.52 -12.29 -4.35
CA GLY A 74 -2.44 -11.17 -4.49
C GLY A 74 -3.64 -11.22 -3.53
N ALA A 75 -3.65 -12.11 -2.54
CA ALA A 75 -4.67 -12.13 -1.49
C ALA A 75 -4.44 -11.00 -0.46
N TYR A 76 -5.50 -10.55 0.19
CA TYR A 76 -5.49 -9.48 1.18
C TYR A 76 -5.48 -10.03 2.60
N LEU A 77 -4.76 -9.36 3.50
CA LEU A 77 -4.83 -9.66 4.93
C LEU A 77 -6.20 -9.30 5.49
N THR A 78 -6.81 -10.23 6.20
CA THR A 78 -8.10 -10.12 6.90
C THR A 78 -8.10 -10.96 8.18
N VAL A 79 -9.25 -11.08 8.83
CA VAL A 79 -9.49 -11.98 9.97
C VAL A 79 -10.21 -13.27 9.50
N ASP A 80 -9.99 -14.38 10.20
CA ASP A 80 -10.58 -15.68 9.81
C ASP A 80 -12.11 -15.72 9.98
N SER A 81 -12.62 -15.50 11.20
CA SER A 81 -14.02 -15.75 11.55
C SER A 81 -14.75 -14.55 12.17
N ALA A 82 -14.12 -13.88 13.13
CA ALA A 82 -14.74 -12.79 13.89
C ALA A 82 -13.71 -11.77 14.38
N ILE A 83 -14.20 -10.62 14.83
CA ILE A 83 -13.40 -9.57 15.48
C ILE A 83 -13.40 -9.85 16.98
N ALA A 84 -12.46 -10.70 17.40
CA ALA A 84 -12.32 -11.13 18.78
C ALA A 84 -10.86 -11.45 19.09
N ASP A 85 -10.55 -11.55 20.39
CA ASP A 85 -9.22 -11.93 20.85
C ASP A 85 -8.82 -13.32 20.35
N ASN A 86 -7.54 -13.46 20.04
CA ASN A 86 -6.90 -14.69 19.59
C ASN A 86 -7.37 -15.22 18.22
N VAL A 87 -8.15 -14.45 17.46
CA VAL A 87 -8.51 -14.80 16.08
C VAL A 87 -7.29 -14.61 15.18
N SER A 88 -7.00 -15.59 14.31
CA SER A 88 -5.88 -15.49 13.39
C SER A 88 -6.09 -14.44 12.30
N ILE A 89 -5.02 -13.74 11.97
CA ILE A 89 -4.91 -13.00 10.72
C ILE A 89 -4.71 -14.04 9.61
N VAL A 90 -5.44 -13.87 8.51
CA VAL A 90 -5.44 -14.77 7.36
C VAL A 90 -5.42 -13.99 6.05
N THR A 91 -5.23 -14.68 4.94
CA THR A 91 -5.37 -14.13 3.60
C THR A 91 -6.75 -14.45 3.02
N SER A 92 -7.28 -13.54 2.21
CA SER A 92 -8.58 -13.66 1.54
C SER A 92 -8.57 -12.95 0.19
N PRO A 93 -9.36 -13.39 -0.81
CA PRO A 93 -9.51 -12.65 -2.05
C PRO A 93 -10.22 -11.29 -1.87
N TYR A 94 -10.86 -11.06 -0.72
CA TYR A 94 -11.63 -9.85 -0.45
C TYR A 94 -10.83 -8.87 0.42
N PRO A 95 -10.66 -7.61 -0.02
CA PRO A 95 -9.96 -6.59 0.74
C PRO A 95 -10.76 -6.16 1.98
N VAL A 96 -10.03 -5.83 3.04
CA VAL A 96 -10.56 -5.12 4.21
C VAL A 96 -9.65 -3.94 4.53
N ALA A 97 -10.25 -2.85 5.02
CA ALA A 97 -9.50 -1.68 5.47
C ALA A 97 -8.95 -1.93 6.87
N TRP A 98 -7.66 -1.65 7.05
CA TRP A 98 -6.98 -1.60 8.34
C TRP A 98 -6.69 -0.15 8.73
N ASP A 99 -6.82 0.15 10.02
CA ASP A 99 -6.38 1.42 10.59
C ASP A 99 -4.90 1.30 10.98
N LEU A 100 -4.05 2.16 10.41
CA LEU A 100 -2.62 2.21 10.71
C LEU A 100 -2.34 3.38 11.64
N GLN A 101 -2.26 3.09 12.94
CA GLN A 101 -2.01 4.10 13.95
C GLN A 101 -0.50 4.28 14.17
N ALA A 102 0.04 5.41 13.72
CA ALA A 102 1.46 5.74 13.93
C ALA A 102 1.80 5.77 15.42
N GLN A 103 2.92 5.14 15.77
CA GLN A 103 3.53 5.18 17.10
C GLN A 103 4.88 5.90 17.04
N ASP A 104 5.58 5.77 15.91
CA ASP A 104 6.79 6.50 15.57
C ASP A 104 6.83 6.65 14.03
N GLU A 105 6.55 7.86 13.55
CA GLU A 105 6.46 8.15 12.12
C GLU A 105 7.83 8.13 11.42
N GLU A 106 8.89 8.49 12.14
CA GLU A 106 10.25 8.60 11.61
C GLU A 106 10.81 7.21 11.30
N ASN A 107 10.53 6.25 12.19
CA ASN A 107 10.94 4.86 12.04
C ASN A 107 9.89 3.98 11.35
N LEU A 108 8.78 4.55 10.89
CA LEU A 108 7.64 3.86 10.28
C LEU A 108 7.10 2.72 11.15
N ILE A 109 6.91 2.98 12.44
CA ILE A 109 6.35 2.03 13.40
C ILE A 109 4.88 2.36 13.64
N PHE A 110 4.03 1.36 13.40
CA PHE A 110 2.59 1.48 13.49
C PHE A 110 1.99 0.34 14.32
N GLN A 111 0.80 0.58 14.86
CA GLN A 111 -0.13 -0.49 15.20
C GLN A 111 -1.08 -0.70 14.02
N ILE A 112 -1.25 -1.97 13.62
CA ILE A 112 -2.20 -2.37 12.58
C ILE A 112 -3.48 -2.81 13.28
N ARG A 113 -4.54 -2.00 13.18
CA ARG A 113 -5.77 -2.18 13.96
C ARG A 113 -6.98 -2.44 13.09
N TRP A 114 -7.88 -3.27 13.61
CA TRP A 114 -9.22 -3.38 13.05
C TRP A 114 -9.94 -2.02 13.23
N PRO A 115 -10.61 -1.49 12.18
CA PRO A 115 -11.20 -0.15 12.22
C PRO A 115 -12.09 0.09 13.43
N ASN A 116 -11.97 1.29 14.02
CA ASN A 116 -12.78 1.75 15.15
C ASN A 116 -12.79 0.80 16.36
N SER A 117 -11.68 0.09 16.60
CA SER A 117 -11.59 -0.87 17.70
C SER A 117 -10.23 -0.83 18.40
N LYS A 118 -10.11 -1.57 19.51
CA LYS A 118 -8.84 -1.78 20.23
C LYS A 118 -8.09 -3.01 19.74
N PHE A 119 -8.63 -3.72 18.75
CA PHE A 119 -8.07 -4.96 18.26
C PHE A 119 -6.92 -4.68 17.30
N GLY A 120 -5.71 -5.09 17.67
CA GLY A 120 -4.49 -4.93 16.88
C GLY A 120 -3.86 -6.26 16.51
N TYR A 121 -2.99 -6.23 15.49
CA TYR A 121 -2.12 -7.35 15.14
C TYR A 121 -1.14 -7.58 16.29
N ASP A 122 -1.10 -8.80 16.79
CA ASP A 122 -0.27 -9.22 17.89
C ASP A 122 0.48 -10.49 17.52
N LEU A 123 1.76 -10.53 17.88
CA LEU A 123 2.59 -11.72 17.84
C LEU A 123 3.05 -12.03 19.25
N ASP A 124 2.49 -13.07 19.86
CA ASP A 124 2.69 -13.40 21.28
C ASP A 124 4.09 -13.90 21.65
N ARG A 125 4.82 -14.46 20.67
CA ARG A 125 6.09 -15.14 20.90
C ARG A 125 6.92 -15.18 19.62
N ASN A 126 8.23 -15.37 19.79
CA ASN A 126 9.21 -15.38 18.71
C ASN A 126 9.46 -16.77 18.09
N THR A 127 8.73 -17.82 18.50
CA THR A 127 8.89 -19.15 17.89
C THR A 127 8.52 -19.08 16.40
N PRO A 128 9.39 -19.48 15.46
CA PRO A 128 9.10 -19.43 14.03
C PRO A 128 7.79 -20.17 13.69
N GLY A 129 6.94 -19.54 12.88
CA GLY A 129 5.63 -20.10 12.54
C GLY A 129 4.54 -19.78 13.56
N THR A 130 4.83 -18.97 14.59
CA THR A 130 3.76 -18.46 15.47
C THR A 130 2.82 -17.57 14.67
N ARG A 131 1.55 -17.96 14.62
CA ARG A 131 0.51 -17.22 13.91
C ARG A 131 0.29 -15.84 14.51
N ILE A 132 0.11 -14.87 13.63
CA ILE A 132 -0.27 -13.52 14.00
C ILE A 132 -1.77 -13.53 14.30
N ARG A 133 -2.15 -12.86 15.38
CA ARG A 133 -3.53 -12.87 15.89
C ARG A 133 -4.01 -11.47 16.19
N LEU A 134 -5.33 -11.33 16.22
CA LEU A 134 -6.00 -10.13 16.68
C LEU A 134 -6.10 -10.15 18.21
N LYS A 135 -5.72 -9.06 18.88
CA LYS A 135 -5.84 -8.92 20.34
C LYS A 135 -6.17 -7.50 20.81
N THR A 136 -6.89 -7.37 21.92
CA THR A 136 -7.04 -6.13 22.70
C THR A 136 -5.86 -5.94 23.66
N HIS A 137 -4.65 -6.02 23.13
CA HIS A 137 -3.43 -5.75 23.87
C HIS A 137 -2.89 -4.36 23.49
N SER A 138 -1.97 -3.82 24.27
CA SER A 138 -1.26 -2.60 23.94
C SER A 138 0.18 -2.75 24.41
N GLY A 139 1.13 -2.57 23.50
CA GLY A 139 2.55 -2.72 23.83
C GLY A 139 3.36 -3.17 22.63
N ARG A 140 4.62 -3.52 22.90
CA ARG A 140 5.60 -3.89 21.87
C ARG A 140 5.20 -5.09 20.99
N PRO A 141 4.49 -6.12 21.47
CA PRO A 141 4.02 -7.23 20.61
C PRO A 141 3.05 -6.80 19.49
N GLN A 142 2.46 -5.60 19.60
CA GLN A 142 1.59 -5.01 18.57
C GLN A 142 2.26 -3.92 17.73
N LEU A 143 3.56 -3.69 17.91
CA LEU A 143 4.30 -2.69 17.16
C LEU A 143 4.96 -3.33 15.94
N TRP A 144 4.67 -2.77 14.78
CA TRP A 144 5.11 -3.26 13.48
C TRP A 144 5.87 -2.18 12.73
N GLN A 145 7.11 -2.46 12.37
CA GLN A 145 7.94 -1.57 11.56
C GLN A 145 7.77 -1.90 10.07
N PHE A 146 7.38 -0.91 9.29
CA PHE A 146 7.23 -1.02 7.84
C PHE A 146 8.54 -0.66 7.15
N LYS A 147 9.23 -1.65 6.56
CA LYS A 147 10.46 -1.43 5.80
C LYS A 147 10.17 -1.48 4.31
N ASN A 148 10.36 -0.34 3.64
CA ASN A 148 10.13 -0.24 2.19
C ASN A 148 11.13 -1.12 1.44
N THR A 149 10.64 -1.95 0.50
CA THR A 149 11.48 -2.84 -0.30
C THR A 149 12.07 -2.15 -1.54
N ALA A 150 11.72 -0.89 -1.81
CA ALA A 150 12.20 -0.11 -2.96
C ALA A 150 13.70 0.28 -2.89
N ALA A 151 14.43 -0.05 -1.83
CA ALA A 151 15.85 0.26 -1.69
C ALA A 151 16.79 -0.81 -2.29
N LYS A 152 16.51 -1.28 -3.51
CA LYS A 152 17.54 -1.80 -4.42
C LYS A 152 17.02 -1.81 -5.86
N GLY A 153 17.26 -0.70 -6.55
CA GLY A 153 17.27 -0.60 -8.02
C GLY A 153 15.91 -0.66 -8.70
N ASP A 154 15.15 0.44 -8.67
CA ASP A 154 14.47 0.89 -9.88
C ASP A 154 14.16 2.39 -9.75
N GLN A 155 14.82 3.22 -10.54
CA GLN A 155 14.31 4.55 -10.85
C GLN A 155 13.15 4.36 -11.84
N GLY A 156 12.02 3.89 -11.32
CA GLY A 156 10.75 3.92 -12.01
C GLY A 156 10.16 5.33 -11.89
N THR A 157 10.07 6.02 -13.01
CA THR A 157 9.40 7.30 -13.20
C THR A 157 7.92 7.21 -12.81
N GLY A 158 7.63 7.41 -11.53
CA GLY A 158 6.28 7.50 -11.01
C GLY A 158 5.69 8.89 -11.24
N THR A 159 4.81 9.00 -12.25
CA THR A 159 3.89 10.11 -12.44
C THR A 159 3.03 10.32 -11.19
N GLY A 160 3.36 11.34 -10.40
CA GLY A 160 2.51 11.82 -9.33
C GLY A 160 1.40 12.71 -9.89
N THR A 161 0.15 12.31 -9.70
CA THR A 161 -1.00 13.19 -9.90
C THR A 161 -1.08 14.14 -8.70
N GLY A 162 -0.30 15.22 -8.76
CA GLY A 162 -0.38 16.33 -7.82
C GLY A 162 -1.28 17.43 -8.38
N ILE A 163 -2.27 17.88 -7.60
CA ILE A 163 -2.94 19.15 -7.85
C ILE A 163 -1.95 20.25 -7.46
N GLY A 164 -1.24 20.77 -8.46
CA GLY A 164 -0.36 21.91 -8.35
C GLY A 164 -0.80 22.98 -9.35
N THR A 165 -1.01 24.20 -8.88
CA THR A 165 -1.22 25.37 -9.73
C THR A 165 0.07 25.67 -10.49
N GLY A 166 0.10 25.35 -11.78
CA GLY A 166 1.23 25.62 -12.66
C GLY A 166 0.76 26.21 -13.98
N THR A 167 1.31 27.36 -14.35
CA THR A 167 1.12 28.03 -15.64
C THR A 167 2.01 27.33 -16.67
N GLY A 168 1.41 26.71 -17.68
CA GLY A 168 2.12 26.03 -18.76
C GLY A 168 1.60 26.48 -20.12
N THR A 169 2.48 27.03 -20.95
CA THR A 169 2.20 27.45 -22.33
C THR A 169 2.35 26.24 -23.25
N GLY A 170 1.24 25.77 -23.83
CA GLY A 170 1.23 24.66 -24.79
C GLY A 170 1.09 25.16 -26.22
N THR A 171 2.15 25.02 -27.03
CA THR A 171 2.10 25.20 -28.48
C THR A 171 1.70 23.88 -29.12
N THR A 172 0.50 23.79 -29.70
CA THR A 172 0.08 22.62 -30.47
C THR A 172 0.58 22.73 -31.91
N VAL A 173 1.48 21.83 -32.30
CA VAL A 173 1.79 21.55 -33.71
C VAL A 173 0.80 20.49 -34.21
N PRO A 174 -0.01 20.74 -35.27
CA PRO A 174 -0.90 19.73 -35.81
C PRO A 174 -0.15 18.75 -36.74
N PRO A 175 -0.60 17.49 -36.86
CA PRO A 175 0.04 16.50 -37.72
C PRO A 175 -0.25 16.77 -39.21
N LYS A 176 0.79 16.63 -40.01
CA LYS A 176 0.85 16.78 -41.48
C LYS A 176 0.01 15.69 -42.18
N LYS A 177 -0.87 16.08 -43.11
CA LYS A 177 -1.45 15.20 -44.16
C LYS A 177 -1.18 15.83 -45.54
N PRO A 178 -0.93 15.07 -46.62
CA PRO A 178 -0.49 15.62 -47.92
C PRO A 178 -1.65 16.03 -48.85
N ASP A 179 -1.45 17.15 -49.57
CA ASP A 179 -1.93 17.64 -50.90
C ASP A 179 -3.40 17.35 -51.34
N CYS A 180 -4.27 18.27 -51.86
CA CYS A 180 -4.19 19.59 -52.53
C CYS A 180 -5.66 20.18 -52.68
N PRO A 181 -5.97 21.34 -53.35
CA PRO A 181 -6.26 22.71 -52.85
C PRO A 181 -7.71 23.25 -53.18
N PRO A 182 -7.99 24.59 -53.24
CA PRO A 182 -8.23 25.55 -52.13
C PRO A 182 -9.63 26.24 -52.18
N GLU A 183 -10.13 26.81 -51.06
CA GLU A 183 -10.88 28.09 -51.05
C GLU A 183 -11.14 28.63 -49.61
N THR A 184 -10.54 29.79 -49.34
CA THR A 184 -11.06 31.02 -48.69
C THR A 184 -11.89 31.00 -47.37
N LYS A 185 -11.27 31.53 -46.30
CA LYS A 185 -11.63 32.73 -45.48
C LYS A 185 -11.47 32.54 -43.96
N GLU A 186 -10.62 33.41 -43.41
CA GLU A 186 -10.47 33.84 -42.00
C GLU A 186 -11.78 34.46 -41.43
N PRO A 187 -12.01 34.51 -40.08
CA PRO A 187 -11.20 35.35 -39.19
C PRO A 187 -10.84 34.80 -37.80
N THR A 188 -9.81 35.46 -37.27
CA THR A 188 -9.21 35.46 -35.94
C THR A 188 -10.15 35.94 -34.83
N GLY A 189 -10.01 35.36 -33.64
CA GLY A 189 -10.63 35.85 -32.41
C GLY A 189 -9.74 35.55 -31.21
N THR A 190 -9.05 36.57 -30.70
CA THR A 190 -8.25 36.54 -29.47
C THR A 190 -9.16 36.86 -28.29
N GLY A 191 -9.21 36.00 -27.28
CA GLY A 191 -10.00 36.23 -26.07
C GLY A 191 -9.18 35.97 -24.80
N THR A 192 -8.83 37.03 -24.09
CA THR A 192 -8.25 37.00 -22.75
C THR A 192 -9.40 37.01 -21.74
N GLY A 193 -9.51 35.97 -20.90
CA GLY A 193 -10.54 35.88 -19.87
C GLY A 193 -9.96 35.51 -18.53
N THR A 194 -9.93 36.45 -17.60
CA THR A 194 -9.74 36.21 -16.16
C THR A 194 -11.11 36.03 -15.54
N GLY A 195 -11.40 34.83 -15.04
CA GLY A 195 -12.64 34.53 -14.33
C GLY A 195 -12.36 33.80 -13.02
N THR A 196 -12.57 34.49 -11.90
CA THR A 196 -12.79 33.89 -10.59
C THR A 196 -14.30 33.68 -10.41
N GLY A 197 -14.72 32.41 -10.37
CA GLY A 197 -16.12 32.06 -10.19
C GLY A 197 -16.27 30.81 -9.33
N THR A 198 -16.80 30.98 -8.12
CA THR A 198 -17.37 29.91 -7.30
C THR A 198 -18.84 29.76 -7.70
N GLY A 199 -19.20 28.60 -8.24
CA GLY A 199 -20.58 28.26 -8.58
C GLY A 199 -20.86 26.79 -8.31
N THR A 200 -21.76 26.51 -7.38
CA THR A 200 -22.35 25.19 -7.11
C THR A 200 -23.47 24.94 -8.12
N GLY A 201 -23.28 23.94 -8.99
CA GLY A 201 -24.29 23.46 -9.91
C GLY A 201 -24.46 21.95 -9.78
N THR A 202 -25.61 21.52 -9.24
CA THR A 202 -26.00 20.11 -9.14
C THR A 202 -26.53 19.65 -10.50
N ALA A 203 -25.73 18.86 -11.22
CA ALA A 203 -26.20 18.08 -12.36
C ALA A 203 -25.88 16.61 -12.07
N THR A 204 -26.89 15.77 -11.89
CA THR A 204 -26.75 14.33 -11.67
C THR A 204 -26.33 13.67 -12.99
N PRO A 205 -25.11 13.11 -13.12
CA PRO A 205 -24.75 12.30 -14.27
C PRO A 205 -25.26 10.87 -14.04
N LYS A 206 -25.84 10.28 -15.08
CA LYS A 206 -26.07 8.83 -15.19
C LYS A 206 -24.78 8.09 -14.77
N PRO A 207 -24.83 7.11 -13.85
CA PRO A 207 -23.61 6.43 -13.40
C PRO A 207 -22.89 5.81 -14.60
N PRO A 208 -21.57 5.99 -14.71
CA PRO A 208 -20.80 5.27 -15.71
C PRO A 208 -20.95 3.78 -15.44
N VAL A 209 -21.23 3.01 -16.48
CA VAL A 209 -21.14 1.55 -16.44
C VAL A 209 -19.69 1.24 -16.13
N VAL A 210 -19.41 0.87 -14.88
CA VAL A 210 -18.11 0.35 -14.46
C VAL A 210 -17.91 -0.97 -15.21
N PRO A 211 -16.93 -1.09 -16.12
CA PRO A 211 -16.62 -2.39 -16.69
C PRO A 211 -16.20 -3.34 -15.55
N PRO A 212 -16.61 -4.61 -15.58
CA PRO A 212 -16.24 -5.56 -14.53
C PRO A 212 -14.71 -5.59 -14.37
N PRO A 213 -14.20 -5.75 -13.14
CA PRO A 213 -12.77 -5.77 -12.88
C PRO A 213 -12.10 -6.82 -13.77
N ASP A 214 -11.00 -6.42 -14.41
CA ASP A 214 -10.19 -7.29 -15.28
C ASP A 214 -9.93 -8.64 -14.60
N LYS A 215 -10.33 -9.73 -15.28
CA LYS A 215 -10.14 -11.13 -14.85
C LYS A 215 -8.66 -11.58 -14.70
N LYS A 216 -7.71 -10.65 -14.68
CA LYS A 216 -6.27 -10.94 -14.57
C LYS A 216 -5.72 -10.94 -13.14
N SER A 217 -6.50 -10.56 -12.12
CA SER A 217 -5.95 -10.22 -10.79
C SER A 217 -6.39 -11.15 -9.65
N SER A 218 -6.30 -12.49 -9.79
CA SER A 218 -6.26 -13.43 -8.64
C SER A 218 -5.89 -14.87 -9.05
N ARG A 219 -4.80 -15.08 -9.80
CA ARG A 219 -4.33 -16.46 -10.00
C ARG A 219 -3.66 -16.95 -8.73
N LEU A 220 -4.28 -17.93 -8.07
CA LEU A 220 -3.63 -18.71 -7.03
C LEU A 220 -2.26 -19.21 -7.55
N PRO A 221 -1.23 -19.22 -6.69
CA PRO A 221 0.10 -19.60 -7.07
C PRO A 221 0.11 -21.08 -7.44
N THR A 222 0.83 -21.41 -8.51
CA THR A 222 0.94 -22.79 -8.98
C THR A 222 1.75 -23.64 -7.99
N ARG A 223 1.50 -24.95 -7.97
CA ARG A 223 2.31 -25.90 -7.18
C ARG A 223 3.81 -25.75 -7.43
N ARG A 224 4.20 -25.48 -8.69
CA ARG A 224 5.60 -25.23 -9.05
C ARG A 224 6.16 -24.00 -8.35
N GLN A 225 5.43 -22.90 -8.32
CA GLN A 225 5.85 -21.67 -7.63
C GLN A 225 6.00 -21.90 -6.12
N ILE A 226 5.06 -22.61 -5.49
CA ILE A 226 5.13 -22.96 -4.06
C ILE A 226 6.38 -23.81 -3.77
N LEU A 227 6.61 -24.86 -4.57
CA LEU A 227 7.79 -25.72 -4.43
C LEU A 227 9.10 -24.95 -4.63
N THR A 228 9.14 -24.04 -5.59
CA THR A 228 10.32 -23.17 -5.79
C THR A 228 10.57 -22.27 -4.58
N ALA A 229 9.54 -21.64 -4.02
CA ALA A 229 9.68 -20.80 -2.82
C ALA A 229 10.15 -21.62 -1.61
N LEU A 230 9.59 -22.82 -1.41
CA LEU A 230 10.03 -23.74 -0.36
C LEU A 230 11.48 -24.18 -0.54
N GLN A 231 11.91 -24.48 -1.77
CA GLN A 231 13.29 -24.87 -2.05
C GLN A 231 14.26 -23.71 -1.81
N GLN A 232 13.90 -22.50 -2.23
CA GLN A 232 14.70 -21.31 -1.95
C GLN A 232 14.86 -21.10 -0.45
N ARG A 233 13.79 -21.26 0.34
CA ARG A 233 13.80 -21.13 1.81
C ARG A 233 14.75 -22.13 2.48
N LYS A 234 14.79 -23.39 2.00
CA LYS A 234 15.70 -24.43 2.54
C LYS A 234 17.19 -24.13 2.30
N ASN A 235 17.50 -23.30 1.31
CA ASN A 235 18.88 -22.98 0.94
C ASN A 235 19.44 -21.75 1.67
N LEU A 236 18.67 -21.10 2.56
CA LEU A 236 19.20 -19.98 3.35
C LEU A 236 19.97 -20.49 4.59
N PRO A 237 21.11 -19.85 4.94
CA PRO A 237 21.76 -20.08 6.22
C PRO A 237 20.86 -19.60 7.37
N ASN A 238 20.87 -20.35 8.47
CA ASN A 238 20.15 -20.02 9.71
C ASN A 238 20.71 -18.77 10.39
#